data_AF-M1KLL6-F1
#
_entry.id   AF-M1KLL6-F1
#
_cell.length_a   1.000
_cell.length_b   1.000
_cell.length_c   1.000
_cell.angle_alpha   90.00
_cell.angle_beta   90.00
_cell.angle_gamma   90.00
#
_symmetry.space_group_name_H-M   'P 1'
#
loop_
_entity.id
_entity.type
_entity.pdbx_description
1 polymer ?
#
loop_
_entity_poly.entity_id
_entity_poly.type
_entity_poly.pdbx_seq_one_letter_code
_entity_poly.pdbx_strand_id
1 'polypeptide(L)'
;MKKVKTESGNSASPKVVAQLWDMIDREDIASYQKSSIFFEMMEYRKMNEELTRRNTELIEENATLVSILGTQKENLNNSGCSDEALKFDIGSRISSLNYEIRRLNSVIHEMEKRLARVGMFRESKDMPSEGDSAEKKHSIADDSMVTSEVYKKIIDEYGDLRAKMAGLESKHEEELCEKDQKIAGLTRELCEITFNAQEVSKMFDALKAENEKRREILCGLGEKEMGLRREMDQCLQKLEKVDKDIQSVMSGLDLWMKNAEQLAVEKEELSRIVENYKRCERVRNTSAGGAYGEGSLEEEIINLVESLDKSLGENKALIAKLENMHKKNRELENEMIALRMTNADLGSKNTKLELDAKQLRMEGRGNTCRSSGDSLKIKKLEDSIAESSKLALDYKKRLHFLFIEKEENEKILERIKRQSREARDEVSKLTKVNSQIEAENKRLNGILRAIQNGDSEGDPDLAVQLERYRGLLRCSLCDTRFKDTAIIKCMHCFCEECVNSRIRMRDRRCPSCNESFAPCDVRKIFL
;
A
#
# COMPACT_ATOMS: atom_id res chain seq x y z
N MET A 1 28.11 34.39 -15.50
CA MET A 1 27.13 33.90 -14.50
C MET A 1 27.86 33.38 -13.26
N LYS A 2 27.17 33.16 -12.13
CA LYS A 2 27.79 33.08 -10.79
C LYS A 2 28.72 31.88 -10.59
N LYS A 3 29.86 32.12 -9.92
CA LYS A 3 30.69 31.06 -9.32
C LYS A 3 29.91 30.38 -8.20
N VAL A 4 29.77 29.06 -8.25
CA VAL A 4 29.39 28.24 -7.10
C VAL A 4 30.65 27.55 -6.60
N LYS A 5 31.08 27.88 -5.38
CA LYS A 5 32.05 27.07 -4.63
C LYS A 5 31.29 25.92 -3.97
N THR A 6 31.66 24.68 -4.28
CA THR A 6 31.35 23.51 -3.46
C THR A 6 32.67 22.92 -2.99
N GLU A 7 32.97 23.12 -1.71
CA GLU A 7 34.05 22.43 -1.01
C GLU A 7 33.48 21.14 -0.41
N SER A 8 33.87 19.98 -0.94
CA SER A 8 33.67 18.66 -0.31
C SER A 8 34.59 17.61 -0.95
N GLY A 9 34.97 16.61 -0.15
CA GLY A 9 36.18 15.80 -0.30
C GLY A 9 36.39 15.00 -1.59
N ASN A 10 37.67 14.86 -1.95
CA ASN A 10 38.29 13.78 -2.71
C ASN A 10 37.69 13.35 -4.06
N SER A 11 37.01 14.24 -4.78
CA SER A 11 37.06 14.18 -6.25
C SER A 11 38.49 14.46 -6.74
N ALA A 12 38.83 13.94 -7.93
CA ALA A 12 40.19 13.97 -8.48
C ALA A 12 40.85 15.37 -8.41
N SER A 13 42.15 15.40 -8.05
CA SER A 13 42.95 16.62 -7.86
C SER A 13 42.52 17.77 -8.80
N PRO A 14 42.06 18.92 -8.28
CA PRO A 14 41.57 20.03 -9.11
C PRO A 14 42.59 20.50 -10.16
N LYS A 15 43.87 20.26 -9.90
CA LYS A 15 44.99 20.54 -10.80
C LYS A 15 44.99 19.66 -12.06
N VAL A 16 44.61 18.38 -11.93
CA VAL A 16 44.50 17.43 -13.06
C VAL A 16 43.27 17.74 -13.91
N VAL A 17 42.14 18.06 -13.26
CA VAL A 17 40.92 18.48 -13.97
C VAL A 17 41.17 19.76 -14.77
N ALA A 18 41.86 20.75 -14.20
CA ALA A 18 42.26 21.97 -14.91
C ALA A 18 43.19 21.67 -16.11
N GLN A 19 44.19 20.80 -15.94
CA GLN A 19 45.10 20.40 -17.03
C GLN A 19 44.39 19.72 -18.20
N LEU A 20 43.32 18.94 -17.93
CA LEU A 20 42.52 18.31 -18.98
C LEU A 20 41.65 19.32 -19.74
N TRP A 21 41.11 20.34 -19.08
CA TRP A 21 40.43 21.45 -19.76
C TRP A 21 41.40 22.28 -20.63
N ASP A 22 42.60 22.60 -20.11
CA ASP A 22 43.68 23.24 -20.89
C ASP A 22 44.20 22.40 -22.08
N MET A 23 43.87 21.10 -22.13
CA MET A 23 44.13 20.25 -23.30
C MET A 23 42.97 20.29 -24.30
N ILE A 24 41.72 20.29 -23.84
CA ILE A 24 40.52 20.39 -24.69
C ILE A 24 40.46 21.75 -25.41
N ASP A 25 40.90 22.84 -24.77
CA ASP A 25 40.82 24.19 -25.34
C ASP A 25 41.89 24.49 -26.41
N ARG A 26 42.83 23.59 -26.68
CA ARG A 26 43.84 23.77 -27.76
C ARG A 26 43.18 23.71 -29.14
N GLU A 27 43.58 24.61 -30.04
CA GLU A 27 42.92 24.76 -31.35
C GLU A 27 43.21 23.59 -32.32
N ASP A 28 44.32 22.85 -32.12
CA ASP A 28 44.77 21.76 -33.00
C ASP A 28 43.97 20.44 -32.89
N ILE A 29 42.96 20.35 -32.01
CA ILE A 29 42.19 19.11 -31.80
C ILE A 29 40.85 19.22 -32.52
N ALA A 30 40.55 18.26 -33.41
CA ALA A 30 39.32 18.25 -34.19
C ALA A 30 38.08 18.14 -33.28
N SER A 31 36.99 18.81 -33.66
CA SER A 31 35.78 18.92 -32.81
C SER A 31 35.21 17.56 -32.37
N TYR A 32 35.28 16.52 -33.21
CA TYR A 32 34.84 15.16 -32.85
C TYR A 32 35.72 14.51 -31.76
N GLN A 33 37.03 14.78 -31.77
CA GLN A 33 37.96 14.30 -30.74
C GLN A 33 37.72 15.03 -29.42
N LYS A 34 37.48 16.37 -29.46
CA LYS A 34 37.06 17.13 -28.27
C LYS A 34 35.78 16.56 -27.67
N SER A 35 34.79 16.19 -28.49
CA SER A 35 33.55 15.56 -28.03
C SER A 35 33.77 14.17 -27.43
N SER A 36 34.65 13.33 -28.01
CA SER A 36 34.98 12.00 -27.47
C SER A 36 35.67 12.10 -26.10
N ILE A 37 36.71 12.95 -26.00
CA ILE A 37 37.45 13.19 -24.75
C ILE A 37 36.51 13.75 -23.67
N PHE A 38 35.62 14.67 -24.02
CA PHE A 38 34.62 15.19 -23.08
C PHE A 38 33.66 14.09 -22.58
N PHE A 39 33.21 13.19 -23.46
CA PHE A 39 32.33 12.09 -23.08
C PHE A 39 33.02 11.10 -22.14
N GLU A 40 34.24 10.68 -22.48
CA GLU A 40 35.09 9.84 -21.62
C GLU A 40 35.35 10.50 -20.26
N MET A 41 35.69 11.80 -20.22
CA MET A 41 35.87 12.54 -18.97
C MET A 41 34.60 12.59 -18.11
N MET A 42 33.42 12.64 -18.72
CA MET A 42 32.15 12.61 -18.00
C MET A 42 31.83 11.21 -17.46
N GLU A 43 32.13 10.14 -18.21
CA GLU A 43 32.01 8.76 -17.72
C GLU A 43 33.00 8.47 -16.57
N TYR A 44 34.28 8.86 -16.72
CA TYR A 44 35.28 8.76 -15.65
C TYR A 44 34.88 9.55 -14.41
N ARG A 45 34.29 10.75 -14.56
CA ARG A 45 33.77 11.52 -13.42
C ARG A 45 32.67 10.73 -12.70
N LYS A 46 31.66 10.24 -13.43
CA LYS A 46 30.53 9.49 -12.88
C LYS A 46 31.00 8.21 -12.16
N MET A 47 31.95 7.48 -12.75
CA MET A 47 32.54 6.30 -12.13
C MET A 47 33.31 6.66 -10.85
N ASN A 48 34.01 7.80 -10.82
CA ASN A 48 34.75 8.26 -9.64
C ASN A 48 33.82 8.78 -8.53
N GLU A 49 32.69 9.41 -8.88
CA GLU A 49 31.61 9.76 -7.94
C GLU A 49 30.99 8.50 -7.31
N GLU A 50 30.75 7.45 -8.10
CA GLU A 50 30.22 6.17 -7.63
C GLU A 50 31.22 5.38 -6.77
N LEU A 51 32.52 5.38 -7.13
CA LEU A 51 33.59 4.84 -6.28
C LEU A 51 33.69 5.61 -4.95
N THR A 52 33.55 6.94 -4.98
CA THR A 52 33.55 7.78 -3.78
C THR A 52 32.38 7.42 -2.86
N ARG A 53 31.17 7.28 -3.43
CA ARG A 53 29.95 6.83 -2.72
C ARG A 53 30.14 5.45 -2.08
N ARG A 54 30.67 4.47 -2.82
CA ARG A 54 30.92 3.14 -2.27
C ARG A 54 31.99 3.15 -1.18
N ASN A 55 32.98 4.03 -1.28
CA ASN A 55 34.00 4.20 -0.24
C ASN A 55 33.42 4.83 1.04
N THR A 56 32.51 5.81 0.94
CA THR A 56 31.79 6.33 2.12
C THR A 56 30.89 5.27 2.77
N GLU A 57 30.18 4.46 1.98
CA GLU A 57 29.41 3.32 2.51
C GLU A 57 30.30 2.30 3.22
N LEU A 58 31.48 1.97 2.65
CA LEU A 58 32.45 1.08 3.29
C LEU A 58 33.03 1.67 4.60
N ILE A 59 33.19 2.99 4.69
CA ILE A 59 33.61 3.65 5.94
C ILE A 59 32.51 3.55 7.00
N GLU A 60 31.24 3.73 6.63
CA GLU A 60 30.09 3.57 7.53
C GLU A 60 29.90 2.10 7.97
N GLU A 61 29.97 1.14 7.03
CA GLU A 61 29.98 -0.30 7.31
C GLU A 61 31.10 -0.64 8.31
N ASN A 62 32.32 -0.17 8.08
CA ASN A 62 33.45 -0.36 9.02
C ASN A 62 33.20 0.30 10.38
N ALA A 63 32.62 1.50 10.45
CA ALA A 63 32.29 2.16 11.71
C ALA A 63 31.24 1.37 12.52
N THR A 64 30.22 0.81 11.85
CA THR A 64 29.24 -0.06 12.52
C THR A 64 29.88 -1.36 13.02
N LEU A 65 30.76 -2.00 12.23
CA LEU A 65 31.51 -3.18 12.66
C LEU A 65 32.43 -2.90 13.85
N VAL A 66 33.12 -1.75 13.87
CA VAL A 66 33.93 -1.32 15.02
C VAL A 66 33.06 -1.08 16.27
N SER A 67 31.86 -0.53 16.13
CA SER A 67 30.91 -0.37 17.24
C SER A 67 30.39 -1.73 17.76
N ILE A 68 30.07 -2.66 16.86
CA ILE A 68 29.65 -4.03 17.22
C ILE A 68 30.80 -4.76 17.95
N LEU A 69 32.04 -4.67 17.45
CA LEU A 69 33.21 -5.25 18.12
C LEU A 69 33.51 -4.57 19.47
N GLY A 70 33.23 -3.27 19.59
CA GLY A 70 33.31 -2.53 20.87
C GLY A 70 32.32 -3.06 21.91
N THR A 71 31.04 -3.16 21.56
CA THR A 71 30.00 -3.70 22.45
C THR A 71 30.23 -5.18 22.78
N GLN A 72 30.71 -5.99 21.82
CA GLN A 72 31.12 -7.38 22.09
C GLN A 72 32.31 -7.46 23.05
N LYS A 73 33.28 -6.53 22.96
CA LYS A 73 34.41 -6.45 23.89
C LYS A 73 33.99 -6.02 25.30
N GLU A 74 33.03 -5.11 25.42
CA GLU A 74 32.43 -4.73 26.71
C GLU A 74 31.64 -5.89 27.32
N ASN A 75 30.88 -6.62 26.51
CA ASN A 75 30.17 -7.83 26.95
C ASN A 75 31.14 -8.94 27.39
N LEU A 76 32.24 -9.17 26.66
CA LEU A 76 33.28 -10.14 27.03
C LEU A 76 34.03 -9.75 28.31
N ASN A 77 34.25 -8.46 28.56
CA ASN A 77 34.83 -7.99 29.82
C ASN A 77 33.89 -8.18 31.02
N ASN A 78 32.57 -8.27 30.79
CA ASN A 78 31.55 -8.48 31.82
C ASN A 78 31.11 -9.94 31.98
N SER A 79 31.52 -10.85 31.08
CA SER A 79 31.24 -12.29 31.18
C SER A 79 32.52 -13.11 31.06
N GLY A 80 33.09 -13.51 32.21
CA GLY A 80 34.23 -14.41 32.26
C GLY A 80 33.88 -15.82 31.79
N CYS A 81 34.08 -16.10 30.51
CA CYS A 81 34.10 -17.47 29.97
C CYS A 81 35.08 -17.57 28.79
N SER A 82 35.95 -18.57 28.79
CA SER A 82 36.82 -18.88 27.66
C SER A 82 36.01 -19.35 26.47
N ASP A 83 36.32 -18.86 25.28
CA ASP A 83 35.97 -19.57 24.05
C ASP A 83 37.08 -19.44 23.00
N GLU A 84 37.92 -20.47 22.92
CA GLU A 84 39.06 -20.53 22.00
C GLU A 84 38.62 -20.84 20.56
N ALA A 85 37.37 -21.26 20.34
CA ALA A 85 36.81 -21.59 19.02
C ALA A 85 36.72 -20.37 18.08
N LEU A 86 36.37 -19.19 18.61
CA LEU A 86 36.18 -17.97 17.81
C LEU A 86 37.48 -17.39 17.23
N LYS A 87 38.64 -17.67 17.85
CA LYS A 87 39.95 -17.24 17.31
C LYS A 87 40.36 -18.04 16.07
N PHE A 88 39.92 -19.29 15.95
CA PHE A 88 40.32 -20.18 14.87
C PHE A 88 39.70 -19.77 13.51
N ASP A 89 38.41 -19.39 13.50
CA ASP A 89 37.71 -19.00 12.27
C ASP A 89 38.24 -17.67 11.69
N ILE A 90 38.45 -16.66 12.54
CA ILE A 90 39.00 -15.36 12.12
C ILE A 90 40.43 -15.53 11.59
N GLY A 91 41.27 -16.34 12.25
CA GLY A 91 42.64 -16.64 11.81
C GLY A 91 42.70 -17.33 10.45
N SER A 92 41.81 -18.29 10.21
CA SER A 92 41.67 -18.98 8.91
C SER A 92 41.29 -17.99 7.79
N ARG A 93 40.33 -17.11 8.06
CA ARG A 93 39.81 -16.11 7.11
C ARG A 93 40.86 -15.05 6.74
N ILE A 94 41.62 -14.56 7.72
CA ILE A 94 42.77 -13.67 7.50
C ILE A 94 43.88 -14.38 6.70
N SER A 95 44.11 -15.67 6.94
CA SER A 95 45.12 -16.46 6.20
C SER A 95 44.73 -16.63 4.73
N SER A 96 43.44 -16.88 4.45
CA SER A 96 42.91 -16.98 3.09
C SER A 96 43.03 -15.65 2.32
N LEU A 97 42.67 -14.52 2.94
CA LEU A 97 42.84 -13.19 2.34
C LEU A 97 44.30 -12.85 2.04
N ASN A 98 45.22 -13.17 2.97
CA ASN A 98 46.66 -12.96 2.76
C ASN A 98 47.25 -13.84 1.64
N TYR A 99 46.71 -15.05 1.43
CA TYR A 99 47.09 -15.90 0.30
C TYR A 99 46.70 -15.25 -1.03
N GLU A 100 45.46 -14.75 -1.14
CA GLU A 100 44.96 -14.17 -2.38
C GLU A 100 45.64 -12.83 -2.73
N ILE A 101 45.97 -12.00 -1.73
CA ILE A 101 46.79 -10.79 -1.93
C ILE A 101 48.18 -11.15 -2.51
N ARG A 102 48.84 -12.19 -2.01
CA ARG A 102 50.12 -12.66 -2.57
C ARG A 102 49.97 -13.19 -3.98
N ARG A 103 48.87 -13.91 -4.28
CA ARG A 103 48.57 -14.43 -5.63
C ARG A 103 48.43 -13.28 -6.63
N LEU A 104 47.67 -12.24 -6.28
CA LEU A 104 47.48 -11.05 -7.12
C LEU A 104 48.79 -10.27 -7.33
N ASN A 105 49.58 -10.07 -6.27
CA ASN A 105 50.90 -9.42 -6.39
C ASN A 105 51.86 -10.19 -7.31
N SER A 106 51.81 -11.54 -7.31
CA SER A 106 52.61 -12.35 -8.23
C SER A 106 52.15 -12.22 -9.69
N VAL A 107 50.85 -12.01 -9.94
CA VAL A 107 50.31 -11.76 -11.29
C VAL A 107 50.73 -10.39 -11.80
N ILE A 108 50.66 -9.36 -10.95
CA ILE A 108 51.13 -7.99 -11.25
C ILE A 108 52.61 -8.04 -11.65
N HIS A 109 53.45 -8.73 -10.88
CA HIS A 109 54.88 -8.79 -11.16
C HIS A 109 55.23 -9.51 -12.48
N GLU A 110 54.50 -10.56 -12.87
CA GLU A 110 54.70 -11.19 -14.19
C GLU A 110 54.17 -10.30 -15.34
N MET A 111 53.15 -9.46 -15.10
CA MET A 111 52.71 -8.45 -16.07
C MET A 111 53.76 -7.34 -16.26
N GLU A 112 54.36 -6.83 -15.18
CA GLU A 112 55.49 -5.88 -15.23
C GLU A 112 56.67 -6.46 -16.03
N LYS A 113 57.02 -7.73 -15.77
CA LYS A 113 58.08 -8.47 -16.47
C LYS A 113 57.75 -8.76 -17.94
N ARG A 114 56.47 -8.77 -18.33
CA ARG A 114 56.05 -8.85 -19.74
C ARG A 114 56.17 -7.49 -20.44
N LEU A 115 55.76 -6.41 -19.78
CA LEU A 115 55.92 -5.04 -20.29
C LEU A 115 57.41 -4.68 -20.50
N ALA A 116 58.28 -5.04 -19.56
CA ALA A 116 59.73 -4.87 -19.70
C ALA A 116 60.33 -5.62 -20.91
N ARG A 117 59.80 -6.80 -21.26
CA ARG A 117 60.26 -7.57 -22.43
C ARG A 117 59.82 -6.96 -23.76
N VAL A 118 58.68 -6.28 -23.81
CA VAL A 118 58.20 -5.58 -25.03
C VAL A 118 59.04 -4.32 -25.32
N GLY A 119 59.63 -3.69 -24.29
CA GLY A 119 60.48 -2.51 -24.45
C GLY A 119 61.87 -2.74 -25.10
N MET A 120 62.32 -3.99 -25.26
CA MET A 120 63.68 -4.32 -25.74
C MET A 120 63.73 -4.82 -27.19
N PHE A 121 62.64 -4.71 -27.96
CA PHE A 121 62.54 -5.20 -29.35
C PHE A 121 62.45 -4.09 -30.42
N ARG A 122 63.12 -2.96 -30.18
CA ARG A 122 63.41 -1.92 -31.20
C ARG A 122 64.84 -1.43 -31.07
N GLU A 123 65.78 -2.17 -31.65
CA GLU A 123 67.08 -1.73 -32.21
C GLU A 123 67.97 -2.94 -32.48
N SER A 124 67.90 -3.49 -33.69
CA SER A 124 68.89 -4.42 -34.28
C SER A 124 68.50 -4.67 -35.74
N LYS A 125 69.15 -3.98 -36.67
CA LYS A 125 68.99 -4.22 -38.12
C LYS A 125 70.27 -3.85 -38.85
N ASP A 126 71.16 -4.83 -39.00
CA ASP A 126 72.26 -4.79 -39.96
C ASP A 126 72.37 -6.15 -40.67
N MET A 127 72.55 -6.10 -41.98
CA MET A 127 72.74 -7.23 -42.88
C MET A 127 74.12 -7.10 -43.54
N PRO A 128 74.89 -8.18 -43.72
CA PRO A 128 76.04 -8.18 -44.61
C PRO A 128 75.64 -8.60 -46.03
N SER A 129 76.15 -7.89 -47.03
CA SER A 129 76.09 -8.26 -48.45
C SER A 129 77.40 -8.91 -48.91
N GLU A 130 77.31 -9.96 -49.72
CA GLU A 130 78.48 -10.55 -50.40
C GLU A 130 78.99 -9.65 -51.53
N GLY A 131 80.29 -9.77 -51.87
CA GLY A 131 80.95 -8.95 -52.89
C GLY A 131 82.29 -9.52 -53.37
N ASP A 132 82.19 -10.36 -54.40
CA ASP A 132 83.13 -10.61 -55.51
C ASP A 132 84.61 -11.05 -55.32
N SER A 133 85.07 -11.68 -56.40
CA SER A 133 86.23 -12.56 -56.52
C SER A 133 87.55 -11.88 -56.91
N ALA A 134 88.68 -12.55 -56.62
CA ALA A 134 90.02 -12.09 -56.95
C ALA A 134 90.47 -12.38 -58.40
N GLU A 135 91.21 -11.43 -59.01
CA GLU A 135 91.98 -11.67 -60.23
C GLU A 135 93.44 -12.10 -59.94
N LYS A 136 93.94 -13.12 -60.63
CA LYS A 136 95.37 -13.32 -60.92
C LYS A 136 95.55 -14.02 -62.27
N LYS A 137 96.33 -13.42 -63.18
CA LYS A 137 96.62 -13.95 -64.53
C LYS A 137 98.02 -14.54 -64.60
N HIS A 138 98.18 -15.71 -65.24
CA HIS A 138 99.43 -16.09 -65.93
C HIS A 138 99.22 -17.12 -67.06
N SER A 139 99.42 -16.66 -68.30
CA SER A 139 100.13 -17.29 -69.43
C SER A 139 100.13 -18.82 -69.67
N ILE A 140 99.47 -19.27 -70.77
CA ILE A 140 100.02 -19.97 -71.99
C ILE A 140 101.06 -21.11 -71.75
N ALA A 141 100.98 -22.35 -72.27
CA ALA A 141 100.07 -23.08 -73.19
C ALA A 141 99.99 -24.58 -72.72
N ASP A 142 99.53 -25.64 -73.43
CA ASP A 142 98.99 -25.95 -74.78
C ASP A 142 97.75 -26.87 -74.57
N ASP A 143 96.68 -26.95 -75.37
CA ASP A 143 96.37 -27.06 -76.82
C ASP A 143 96.11 -28.51 -77.34
N SER A 144 95.02 -28.66 -78.10
CA SER A 144 94.44 -29.88 -78.69
C SER A 144 93.81 -30.98 -77.81
N MET A 145 94.43 -31.48 -76.72
CA MET A 145 93.75 -32.51 -75.85
C MET A 145 92.96 -31.91 -74.68
N VAL A 146 93.43 -30.77 -74.15
CA VAL A 146 92.80 -30.08 -73.01
C VAL A 146 91.41 -29.54 -73.37
N THR A 147 91.16 -29.21 -74.63
CA THR A 147 89.89 -28.63 -75.10
C THR A 147 88.70 -29.56 -74.87
N SER A 148 88.80 -30.84 -75.22
CA SER A 148 87.71 -31.82 -75.00
C SER A 148 87.39 -32.01 -73.51
N GLU A 149 88.42 -32.08 -72.66
CA GLU A 149 88.26 -32.23 -71.21
C GLU A 149 87.67 -30.97 -70.56
N VAL A 150 88.06 -29.78 -71.05
CA VAL A 150 87.52 -28.48 -70.62
C VAL A 150 86.08 -28.29 -71.09
N TYR A 151 85.74 -28.63 -72.34
CA TYR A 151 84.35 -28.60 -72.81
C TYR A 151 83.46 -29.54 -72.00
N LYS A 152 83.95 -30.73 -71.65
CA LYS A 152 83.21 -31.68 -70.80
C LYS A 152 82.99 -31.12 -69.39
N LYS A 153 84.04 -30.57 -68.74
CA LYS A 153 83.91 -29.89 -67.45
C LYS A 153 82.94 -28.70 -67.49
N ILE A 154 82.97 -27.89 -68.54
CA ILE A 154 82.03 -26.77 -68.73
C ILE A 154 80.59 -27.30 -68.87
N ILE A 155 80.37 -28.40 -69.60
CA ILE A 155 79.04 -29.03 -69.72
C ILE A 155 78.56 -29.57 -68.37
N ASP A 156 79.43 -30.23 -67.61
CA ASP A 156 79.12 -30.77 -66.28
C ASP A 156 78.82 -29.64 -65.28
N GLU A 157 79.65 -28.59 -65.24
CA GLU A 157 79.44 -27.37 -64.42
C GLU A 157 78.15 -26.62 -64.80
N TYR A 158 77.81 -26.56 -66.09
CA TYR A 158 76.56 -25.96 -66.58
C TYR A 158 75.34 -26.84 -66.26
N GLY A 159 75.51 -28.16 -66.22
CA GLY A 159 74.53 -29.12 -65.72
C GLY A 159 74.25 -28.92 -64.23
N ASP A 160 75.31 -28.84 -63.42
CA ASP A 160 75.24 -28.57 -61.98
C ASP A 160 74.61 -27.21 -61.67
N LEU A 161 74.97 -26.16 -62.41
CA LEU A 161 74.35 -24.83 -62.28
C LEU A 161 72.86 -24.87 -62.65
N ARG A 162 72.49 -25.56 -63.73
CA ARG A 162 71.08 -25.73 -64.12
C ARG A 162 70.29 -26.50 -63.05
N ALA A 163 70.86 -27.57 -62.50
CA ALA A 163 70.24 -28.34 -61.42
C ALA A 163 70.09 -27.51 -60.14
N LYS A 164 71.08 -26.67 -59.80
CA LYS A 164 70.99 -25.71 -58.69
C LYS A 164 69.91 -24.65 -58.92
N MET A 165 69.80 -24.09 -60.13
CA MET A 165 68.72 -23.14 -60.45
C MET A 165 67.34 -23.79 -60.33
N ALA A 166 67.12 -24.96 -60.96
CA ALA A 166 65.86 -25.69 -60.83
C ALA A 166 65.51 -26.05 -59.38
N GLY A 167 66.51 -26.40 -58.56
CA GLY A 167 66.34 -26.64 -57.13
C GLY A 167 66.07 -25.39 -56.29
N LEU A 168 66.48 -24.20 -56.74
CA LEU A 168 66.14 -22.91 -56.13
C LEU A 168 64.74 -22.45 -56.57
N GLU A 169 64.39 -22.61 -57.85
CA GLU A 169 63.07 -22.34 -58.41
C GLU A 169 62.01 -23.19 -57.69
N SER A 170 62.22 -24.51 -57.58
CA SER A 170 61.32 -25.42 -56.86
C SER A 170 61.12 -25.03 -55.38
N LYS A 171 62.18 -24.61 -54.68
CA LYS A 171 62.07 -24.12 -53.29
C LYS A 171 61.30 -22.80 -53.19
N HIS A 172 61.47 -21.93 -54.18
CA HIS A 172 60.75 -20.67 -54.22
C HIS A 172 59.26 -20.88 -54.50
N GLU A 173 58.91 -21.82 -55.37
CA GLU A 173 57.53 -22.25 -55.61
C GLU A 173 56.89 -22.90 -54.37
N GLU A 174 57.63 -23.74 -53.63
CA GLU A 174 57.18 -24.29 -52.34
C GLU A 174 56.92 -23.16 -51.31
N GLU A 175 57.86 -22.23 -51.13
CA GLU A 175 57.68 -21.07 -50.24
C GLU A 175 56.50 -20.17 -50.64
N LEU A 176 56.25 -19.98 -51.93
CA LEU A 176 55.10 -19.23 -52.43
C LEU A 176 53.79 -19.97 -52.12
N CYS A 177 53.74 -21.29 -52.35
CA CYS A 177 52.59 -22.12 -52.03
C CYS A 177 52.25 -22.10 -50.53
N GLU A 178 53.25 -22.17 -49.63
CA GLU A 178 53.05 -22.02 -48.19
C GLU A 178 52.49 -20.64 -47.81
N LYS A 179 53.01 -19.57 -48.42
CA LYS A 179 52.53 -18.20 -48.18
C LYS A 179 51.10 -18.01 -48.68
N ASP A 180 50.76 -18.54 -49.86
CA ASP A 180 49.41 -18.49 -50.45
C ASP A 180 48.40 -19.29 -49.61
N GLN A 181 48.75 -20.48 -49.12
CA GLN A 181 47.91 -21.23 -48.18
C GLN A 181 47.65 -20.44 -46.89
N LYS A 182 48.67 -19.74 -46.37
CA LYS A 182 48.54 -18.90 -45.16
C LYS A 182 47.69 -17.65 -45.41
N ILE A 183 47.82 -17.01 -46.57
CA ILE A 183 46.96 -15.90 -47.00
C ILE A 183 45.51 -16.36 -47.15
N ALA A 184 45.28 -17.54 -47.76
CA ALA A 184 43.94 -18.11 -47.89
C ALA A 184 43.31 -18.47 -46.54
N GLY A 185 44.12 -18.94 -45.57
CA GLY A 185 43.71 -19.15 -44.18
C GLY A 185 43.24 -17.86 -43.50
N LEU A 186 44.10 -16.85 -43.46
CA LEU A 186 43.81 -15.54 -42.87
C LEU A 186 42.63 -14.82 -43.55
N THR A 187 42.49 -14.97 -44.86
CA THR A 187 41.34 -14.42 -45.61
C THR A 187 40.02 -15.05 -45.16
N ARG A 188 40.00 -16.37 -44.92
CA ARG A 188 38.81 -17.07 -44.42
C ARG A 188 38.44 -16.63 -43.01
N GLU A 189 39.42 -16.50 -42.12
CA GLU A 189 39.23 -15.98 -40.75
C GLU A 189 38.69 -14.55 -40.77
N LEU A 190 39.21 -13.67 -41.64
CA LEU A 190 38.69 -12.31 -41.82
C LEU A 190 37.23 -12.29 -42.35
N CYS A 191 36.88 -13.18 -43.29
CA CYS A 191 35.50 -13.32 -43.75
C CYS A 191 34.55 -13.78 -42.63
N GLU A 192 34.99 -14.69 -41.77
CA GLU A 192 34.19 -15.18 -40.64
C GLU A 192 34.02 -14.10 -39.55
N ILE A 193 35.09 -13.39 -39.19
CA ILE A 193 35.05 -12.27 -38.24
C ILE A 193 34.16 -11.14 -38.77
N THR A 194 34.24 -10.79 -40.05
CA THR A 194 33.40 -9.73 -40.64
C THR A 194 31.93 -10.14 -40.73
N PHE A 195 31.62 -11.41 -41.02
CA PHE A 195 30.25 -11.92 -40.95
C PHE A 195 29.68 -11.83 -39.52
N ASN A 196 30.43 -12.32 -38.53
CA ASN A 196 30.04 -12.28 -37.12
C ASN A 196 29.85 -10.84 -36.62
N ALA A 197 30.72 -9.90 -37.04
CA ALA A 197 30.56 -8.48 -36.73
C ALA A 197 29.26 -7.88 -37.34
N GLN A 198 28.88 -8.28 -38.56
CA GLN A 198 27.61 -7.85 -39.16
C GLN A 198 26.39 -8.41 -38.43
N GLU A 199 26.43 -9.65 -37.92
CA GLU A 199 25.34 -10.21 -37.10
C GLU A 199 25.23 -9.47 -35.76
N VAL A 200 26.34 -9.21 -35.08
CA VAL A 200 26.36 -8.42 -33.83
C VAL A 200 25.84 -7.00 -34.06
N SER A 201 26.18 -6.36 -35.18
CA SER A 201 25.63 -5.05 -35.57
C SER A 201 24.11 -5.08 -35.70
N LYS A 202 23.55 -6.08 -36.40
CA LYS A 202 22.09 -6.25 -36.54
C LYS A 202 21.40 -6.49 -35.20
N MET A 203 22.01 -7.28 -34.31
CA MET A 203 21.49 -7.49 -32.95
C MET A 203 21.51 -6.21 -32.12
N PHE A 204 22.57 -5.40 -32.24
CA PHE A 204 22.68 -4.11 -31.56
C PHE A 204 21.60 -3.12 -32.03
N ASP A 205 21.36 -3.02 -33.34
CA ASP A 205 20.30 -2.17 -33.90
C ASP A 205 18.90 -2.62 -33.45
N ALA A 206 18.65 -3.93 -33.38
CA ALA A 206 17.40 -4.49 -32.85
C ALA A 206 17.20 -4.16 -31.36
N LEU A 207 18.26 -4.28 -30.53
CA LEU A 207 18.25 -3.89 -29.12
C LEU A 207 18.04 -2.38 -28.94
N LYS A 208 18.64 -1.56 -29.81
CA LYS A 208 18.47 -0.11 -29.81
C LYS A 208 17.01 0.29 -30.12
N ALA A 209 16.40 -0.32 -31.14
CA ALA A 209 15.00 -0.10 -31.48
C ALA A 209 14.04 -0.56 -30.36
N GLU A 210 14.34 -1.67 -29.69
CA GLU A 210 13.56 -2.16 -28.55
C GLU A 210 13.70 -1.25 -27.31
N ASN A 211 14.90 -0.72 -27.05
CA ASN A 211 15.12 0.27 -25.99
C ASN A 211 14.44 1.62 -26.28
N GLU A 212 14.24 1.99 -27.55
CA GLU A 212 13.48 3.18 -27.93
C GLU A 212 11.99 3.02 -27.57
N LYS A 213 11.36 1.91 -28.00
CA LYS A 213 9.96 1.58 -27.63
C LYS A 213 9.76 1.54 -26.12
N ARG A 214 10.72 0.99 -25.36
CA ARG A 214 10.67 0.98 -23.89
C ARG A 214 10.70 2.41 -23.32
N ARG A 215 11.48 3.32 -23.91
CA ARG A 215 11.49 4.74 -23.53
C ARG A 215 10.16 5.42 -23.83
N GLU A 216 9.57 5.20 -25.00
CA GLU A 216 8.23 5.70 -25.36
C GLU A 216 7.15 5.21 -24.37
N ILE A 217 7.16 3.92 -24.03
CA ILE A 217 6.24 3.33 -23.04
C ILE A 217 6.44 3.97 -21.67
N LEU A 218 7.69 4.18 -21.22
CA LEU A 218 7.99 4.83 -19.94
C LEU A 218 7.51 6.30 -19.92
N CYS A 219 7.71 7.05 -21.00
CA CYS A 219 7.17 8.41 -21.13
C CYS A 219 5.63 8.42 -21.03
N GLY A 220 4.94 7.54 -21.78
CA GLY A 220 3.48 7.43 -21.75
C GLY A 220 2.91 6.89 -20.41
N LEU A 221 3.72 6.20 -19.61
CA LEU A 221 3.38 5.85 -18.22
C LEU A 221 3.56 7.06 -17.28
N GLY A 222 4.65 7.83 -17.44
CA GLY A 222 4.88 9.06 -16.66
C GLY A 222 3.82 10.14 -16.90
N GLU A 223 3.34 10.29 -18.14
CA GLU A 223 2.21 11.20 -18.44
C GLU A 223 0.92 10.79 -17.73
N LYS A 224 0.63 9.48 -17.66
CA LYS A 224 -0.53 8.94 -16.94
C LYS A 224 -0.37 9.09 -15.43
N GLU A 225 0.84 8.89 -14.89
CA GLU A 225 1.13 9.14 -13.48
C GLU A 225 0.91 10.62 -13.13
N MET A 226 1.39 11.55 -13.95
CA MET A 226 1.09 12.98 -13.79
C MET A 226 -0.40 13.29 -13.93
N GLY A 227 -1.14 12.58 -14.78
CA GLY A 227 -2.61 12.63 -14.85
C GLY A 227 -3.26 12.31 -13.51
N LEU A 228 -2.98 11.12 -12.99
CA LEU A 228 -3.52 10.62 -11.72
C LEU A 228 -3.11 11.50 -10.52
N ARG A 229 -1.89 12.04 -10.50
CA ARG A 229 -1.45 12.99 -9.48
C ARG A 229 -2.31 14.27 -9.49
N ARG A 230 -2.56 14.88 -10.65
CA ARG A 230 -3.43 16.06 -10.76
C ARG A 230 -4.88 15.78 -10.34
N GLU A 231 -5.41 14.60 -10.64
CA GLU A 231 -6.75 14.18 -10.19
C GLU A 231 -6.79 14.01 -8.66
N MET A 232 -5.75 13.43 -8.07
CA MET A 232 -5.61 13.30 -6.62
C MET A 232 -5.48 14.66 -5.92
N ASP A 233 -4.69 15.59 -6.47
CA ASP A 233 -4.57 16.97 -5.96
C ASP A 233 -5.92 17.71 -5.98
N GLN A 234 -6.72 17.54 -7.05
CA GLN A 234 -8.08 18.09 -7.13
C GLN A 234 -9.03 17.48 -6.08
N CYS A 235 -8.88 16.19 -5.76
CA CYS A 235 -9.64 15.54 -4.69
C CYS A 235 -9.22 16.05 -3.31
N LEU A 236 -7.91 16.27 -3.07
CA LEU A 236 -7.42 16.87 -1.83
C LEU A 236 -7.95 18.29 -1.65
N GLN A 237 -7.93 19.14 -2.68
CA GLN A 237 -8.51 20.49 -2.61
C GLN A 237 -10.03 20.48 -2.30
N LYS A 238 -10.78 19.50 -2.81
CA LYS A 238 -12.20 19.32 -2.47
C LYS A 238 -12.38 18.90 -1.00
N LEU A 239 -11.53 18.01 -0.49
CA LEU A 239 -11.54 17.59 0.91
C LEU A 239 -11.20 18.74 1.85
N GLU A 240 -10.17 19.54 1.54
CA GLU A 240 -9.84 20.75 2.32
C GLU A 240 -10.99 21.76 2.37
N LYS A 241 -11.76 21.89 1.29
CA LYS A 241 -12.95 22.75 1.28
C LYS A 241 -14.03 22.19 2.21
N VAL A 242 -14.33 20.89 2.12
CA VAL A 242 -15.31 20.24 3.00
C VAL A 242 -14.89 20.31 4.47
N ASP A 243 -13.59 20.19 4.77
CA ASP A 243 -13.08 20.36 6.13
C ASP A 243 -13.29 21.79 6.66
N LYS A 244 -13.01 22.82 5.85
CA LYS A 244 -13.32 24.22 6.19
C LYS A 244 -14.81 24.46 6.40
N ASP A 245 -15.66 23.87 5.55
CA ASP A 245 -17.12 23.96 5.69
C ASP A 245 -17.59 23.27 7.00
N ILE A 246 -17.02 22.11 7.36
CA ILE A 246 -17.28 21.42 8.63
C ILE A 246 -16.81 22.25 9.83
N GLN A 247 -15.60 22.83 9.80
CA GLN A 247 -15.10 23.71 10.86
C GLN A 247 -16.00 24.95 11.06
N SER A 248 -16.55 25.51 9.98
CA SER A 248 -17.54 26.59 10.06
C SER A 248 -18.86 26.15 10.71
N VAL A 249 -19.31 24.92 10.48
CA VAL A 249 -20.51 24.37 11.14
C VAL A 249 -20.24 24.07 12.61
N MET A 250 -19.07 23.50 12.94
CA MET A 250 -18.67 23.19 14.32
C MET A 250 -18.57 24.46 15.18
N SER A 251 -17.89 25.49 14.68
CA SER A 251 -17.79 26.78 15.39
C SER A 251 -19.16 27.48 15.56
N GLY A 252 -20.07 27.31 14.60
CA GLY A 252 -21.46 27.74 14.74
C GLY A 252 -22.23 26.95 15.82
N LEU A 253 -21.99 25.64 15.92
CA LEU A 253 -22.58 24.77 16.95
C LEU A 253 -22.05 25.10 18.35
N ASP A 254 -20.74 25.34 18.49
CA ASP A 254 -20.11 25.75 19.76
C ASP A 254 -20.71 27.07 20.30
N LEU A 255 -21.00 28.01 19.40
CA LEU A 255 -21.68 29.27 19.76
C LEU A 255 -23.13 29.01 20.20
N TRP A 256 -23.86 28.14 19.50
CA TRP A 256 -25.20 27.71 19.89
C TRP A 256 -25.22 27.01 21.26
N MET A 257 -24.24 26.15 21.54
CA MET A 257 -24.11 25.49 22.84
C MET A 257 -23.89 26.50 23.97
N LYS A 258 -22.98 27.47 23.80
CA LYS A 258 -22.77 28.54 24.79
C LYS A 258 -24.03 29.39 25.03
N ASN A 259 -24.77 29.71 23.97
CA ASN A 259 -26.04 30.42 24.10
C ASN A 259 -27.09 29.58 24.85
N ALA A 260 -27.15 28.27 24.62
CA ALA A 260 -28.04 27.35 25.35
C ALA A 260 -27.65 27.20 26.83
N GLU A 261 -26.35 27.15 27.14
CA GLU A 261 -25.84 27.17 28.52
C GLU A 261 -26.21 28.48 29.23
N GLN A 262 -26.03 29.63 28.56
CA GLN A 262 -26.43 30.93 29.12
C GLN A 262 -27.94 31.00 29.37
N LEU A 263 -28.77 30.57 28.42
CA LEU A 263 -30.23 30.49 28.60
C LEU A 263 -30.64 29.53 29.74
N ALA A 264 -29.88 28.47 29.99
CA ALA A 264 -30.11 27.57 31.13
C ALA A 264 -29.81 28.27 32.48
N VAL A 265 -28.73 29.07 32.54
CA VAL A 265 -28.41 29.90 33.72
C VAL A 265 -29.49 30.97 33.95
N GLU A 266 -29.87 31.71 32.91
CA GLU A 266 -30.95 32.71 32.97
C GLU A 266 -32.29 32.08 33.40
N LYS A 267 -32.62 30.88 32.91
CA LYS A 267 -33.78 30.10 33.35
C LYS A 267 -33.71 29.75 34.84
N GLU A 268 -32.55 29.37 35.37
CA GLU A 268 -32.42 29.05 36.79
C GLU A 268 -32.49 30.32 37.68
N GLU A 269 -31.93 31.44 37.24
CA GLU A 269 -32.10 32.73 37.92
C GLU A 269 -33.56 33.17 37.96
N LEU A 270 -34.28 33.10 36.83
CA LEU A 270 -35.72 33.34 36.78
C LEU A 270 -36.50 32.37 37.68
N SER A 271 -36.11 31.10 37.72
CA SER A 271 -36.73 30.10 38.61
C SER A 271 -36.54 30.48 40.09
N ARG A 272 -35.34 30.96 40.49
CA ARG A 272 -35.09 31.47 41.85
C ARG A 272 -35.89 32.73 42.15
N ILE A 273 -36.05 33.64 41.18
CA ILE A 273 -36.90 34.83 41.33
C ILE A 273 -38.37 34.43 41.53
N VAL A 274 -38.88 33.47 40.75
CA VAL A 274 -40.24 32.93 40.89
C VAL A 274 -40.42 32.21 42.24
N GLU A 275 -39.45 31.42 42.70
CA GLU A 275 -39.51 30.76 44.01
C GLU A 275 -39.53 31.78 45.16
N ASN A 276 -38.72 32.84 45.06
CA ASN A 276 -38.72 33.95 46.01
C ASN A 276 -40.03 34.75 45.95
N TYR A 277 -40.59 35.00 44.77
CA TYR A 277 -41.90 35.64 44.62
C TYR A 277 -43.00 34.78 45.27
N LYS A 278 -43.06 33.48 44.95
CA LYS A 278 -43.96 32.49 45.58
C LYS A 278 -43.75 32.39 47.09
N ARG A 279 -42.55 32.68 47.61
CA ARG A 279 -42.27 32.73 49.06
C ARG A 279 -42.85 34.00 49.70
N CYS A 280 -42.65 35.16 49.08
CA CYS A 280 -43.27 36.43 49.49
C CYS A 280 -44.81 36.38 49.35
N GLU A 281 -45.32 35.73 48.30
CA GLU A 281 -46.73 35.49 48.05
C GLU A 281 -47.33 34.51 49.06
N ARG A 282 -46.63 33.44 49.45
CA ARG A 282 -47.06 32.57 50.57
C ARG A 282 -47.23 33.35 51.87
N VAL A 283 -46.32 34.28 52.18
CA VAL A 283 -46.44 35.19 53.34
C VAL A 283 -47.61 36.20 53.17
N ARG A 284 -47.92 36.59 51.93
CA ARG A 284 -49.10 37.41 51.60
C ARG A 284 -50.41 36.65 51.76
N ASN A 285 -50.46 35.41 51.29
CA ASN A 285 -51.66 34.58 51.19
C ASN A 285 -51.99 33.85 52.50
N THR A 286 -51.05 33.75 53.45
CA THR A 286 -51.41 33.53 54.87
C THR A 286 -52.26 34.67 55.47
N SER A 287 -52.36 35.82 54.79
CA SER A 287 -53.23 36.95 55.19
C SER A 287 -54.52 37.07 54.37
N ALA A 288 -54.69 36.29 53.30
CA ALA A 288 -55.90 36.29 52.46
C ALA A 288 -56.01 34.97 51.68
N GLY A 289 -57.02 34.15 51.99
CA GLY A 289 -57.30 32.93 51.25
C GLY A 289 -58.15 33.18 49.99
N GLY A 290 -58.05 32.30 49.01
CA GLY A 290 -58.90 32.32 47.81
C GLY A 290 -58.20 31.81 46.56
N ALA A 291 -58.78 30.78 45.95
CA ALA A 291 -58.35 30.05 44.75
C ALA A 291 -57.92 30.91 43.54
N TYR A 292 -57.09 30.34 42.66
CA TYR A 292 -57.30 30.10 41.21
C TYR A 292 -55.97 29.72 40.52
N GLY A 293 -55.98 28.80 39.53
CA GLY A 293 -54.80 28.59 38.66
C GLY A 293 -54.53 27.19 38.08
N GLU A 294 -55.53 26.47 37.54
CA GLU A 294 -55.29 25.14 36.92
C GLU A 294 -54.65 25.18 35.52
N GLY A 295 -54.74 26.29 34.76
CA GLY A 295 -54.37 26.31 33.34
C GLY A 295 -52.88 26.20 32.97
N SER A 296 -51.95 26.38 33.92
CA SER A 296 -50.50 26.49 33.61
C SER A 296 -49.83 25.12 33.36
N LEU A 297 -50.31 24.05 34.00
CA LEU A 297 -49.71 22.72 33.89
C LEU A 297 -50.12 21.99 32.61
N GLU A 298 -51.33 22.23 32.10
CA GLU A 298 -51.83 21.58 30.89
C GLU A 298 -51.08 22.07 29.64
N GLU A 299 -50.81 23.38 29.54
CA GLU A 299 -49.97 23.93 28.46
C GLU A 299 -48.53 23.41 28.50
N GLU A 300 -47.93 23.26 29.69
CA GLU A 300 -46.57 22.74 29.82
C GLU A 300 -46.49 21.24 29.45
N ILE A 301 -47.52 20.45 29.77
CA ILE A 301 -47.67 19.05 29.32
C ILE A 301 -47.85 18.97 27.80
N ILE A 302 -48.71 19.81 27.20
CA ILE A 302 -48.95 19.84 25.74
C ILE A 302 -47.64 20.14 25.00
N ASN A 303 -46.89 21.17 25.42
CA ASN A 303 -45.61 21.53 24.80
C ASN A 303 -44.56 20.42 24.92
N LEU A 304 -44.52 19.68 26.05
CA LEU A 304 -43.63 18.53 26.22
C LEU A 304 -44.04 17.34 25.33
N VAL A 305 -45.34 17.09 25.15
CA VAL A 305 -45.85 16.05 24.25
C VAL A 305 -45.53 16.38 22.79
N GLU A 306 -45.76 17.62 22.33
CA GLU A 306 -45.41 18.04 20.96
C GLU A 306 -43.89 17.94 20.69
N SER A 307 -43.05 18.28 21.68
CA SER A 307 -41.60 18.14 21.59
C SER A 307 -41.18 16.66 21.46
N LEU A 308 -41.79 15.77 22.26
CA LEU A 308 -41.56 14.32 22.18
C LEU A 308 -42.04 13.72 20.86
N ASP A 309 -43.22 14.09 20.37
CA ASP A 309 -43.73 13.61 19.08
C ASP A 309 -42.86 14.07 17.90
N LYS A 310 -42.32 15.29 17.96
CA LYS A 310 -41.36 15.79 16.97
C LYS A 310 -40.06 14.98 16.97
N SER A 311 -39.50 14.72 18.15
CA SER A 311 -38.31 13.85 18.30
C SER A 311 -38.58 12.42 17.85
N LEU A 312 -39.76 11.86 18.15
CA LEU A 312 -40.17 10.53 17.67
C LEU A 312 -40.37 10.51 16.14
N GLY A 313 -40.82 11.60 15.53
CA GLY A 313 -40.89 11.77 14.07
C GLY A 313 -39.50 11.75 13.42
N GLU A 314 -38.54 12.48 13.97
CA GLU A 314 -37.15 12.49 13.51
C GLU A 314 -36.48 11.10 13.65
N ASN A 315 -36.71 10.42 14.78
CA ASN A 315 -36.22 9.05 14.99
C ASN A 315 -36.83 8.05 13.99
N LYS A 316 -38.14 8.15 13.68
CA LYS A 316 -38.78 7.34 12.62
C LYS A 316 -38.17 7.59 11.24
N ALA A 317 -37.86 8.85 10.91
CA ALA A 317 -37.20 9.19 9.65
C ALA A 317 -35.76 8.62 9.56
N LEU A 318 -35.02 8.62 10.66
CA LEU A 318 -33.69 7.99 10.74
C LEU A 318 -33.74 6.47 10.58
N ILE A 319 -34.74 5.80 11.18
CA ILE A 319 -34.97 4.36 11.01
C ILE A 319 -35.28 4.04 9.55
N ALA A 320 -36.21 4.76 8.91
CA ALA A 320 -36.53 4.57 7.49
C ALA A 320 -35.30 4.77 6.58
N LYS A 321 -34.41 5.72 6.92
CA LYS A 321 -33.15 5.94 6.19
C LYS A 321 -32.16 4.78 6.37
N LEU A 322 -32.06 4.21 7.57
CA LEU A 322 -31.26 3.00 7.84
C LEU A 322 -31.80 1.78 7.08
N GLU A 323 -33.10 1.55 7.10
CA GLU A 323 -33.74 0.45 6.35
C GLU A 323 -33.46 0.54 4.85
N ASN A 324 -33.51 1.75 4.28
CA ASN A 324 -33.21 1.98 2.87
C ASN A 324 -31.72 1.72 2.53
N MET A 325 -30.80 2.08 3.43
CA MET A 325 -29.37 1.73 3.30
C MET A 325 -29.13 0.22 3.43
N HIS A 326 -29.81 -0.46 4.37
CA HIS A 326 -29.74 -1.92 4.50
C HIS A 326 -30.28 -2.64 3.26
N LYS A 327 -31.36 -2.14 2.66
CA LYS A 327 -31.89 -2.66 1.39
C LYS A 327 -30.86 -2.52 0.27
N LYS A 328 -30.26 -1.34 0.12
CA LYS A 328 -29.24 -1.07 -0.91
C LYS A 328 -27.98 -1.91 -0.74
N ASN A 329 -27.56 -2.19 0.50
CA ASN A 329 -26.45 -3.11 0.75
C ASN A 329 -26.77 -4.55 0.29
N ARG A 330 -27.99 -5.05 0.52
CA ARG A 330 -28.40 -6.38 0.01
C ARG A 330 -28.44 -6.43 -1.51
N GLU A 331 -28.85 -5.34 -2.16
CA GLU A 331 -28.83 -5.21 -3.63
C GLU A 331 -27.39 -5.31 -4.17
N LEU A 332 -26.43 -4.61 -3.55
CA LEU A 332 -25.00 -4.69 -3.89
C LEU A 332 -24.37 -6.06 -3.59
N GLU A 333 -24.75 -6.72 -2.48
CA GLU A 333 -24.29 -8.08 -2.17
C GLU A 333 -24.78 -9.08 -3.24
N ASN A 334 -26.04 -8.98 -3.66
CA ASN A 334 -26.60 -9.80 -4.74
C ASN A 334 -25.89 -9.55 -6.08
N GLU A 335 -25.59 -8.29 -6.41
CA GLU A 335 -24.83 -7.93 -7.62
C GLU A 335 -23.39 -8.49 -7.57
N MET A 336 -22.71 -8.42 -6.42
CA MET A 336 -21.39 -9.03 -6.23
C MET A 336 -21.43 -10.56 -6.38
N ILE A 337 -22.49 -11.23 -5.89
CA ILE A 337 -22.68 -12.67 -6.09
C ILE A 337 -22.89 -12.99 -7.57
N ALA A 338 -23.74 -12.24 -8.28
CA ALA A 338 -23.95 -12.39 -9.72
C ALA A 338 -22.64 -12.21 -10.52
N LEU A 339 -21.87 -11.17 -10.23
CA LEU A 339 -20.58 -10.91 -10.87
C LEU A 339 -19.54 -12.01 -10.60
N ARG A 340 -19.53 -12.59 -9.38
CA ARG A 340 -18.70 -13.77 -9.07
C ARG A 340 -19.11 -14.99 -9.90
N MET A 341 -20.41 -15.25 -10.05
CA MET A 341 -20.90 -16.33 -10.90
C MET A 341 -20.50 -16.13 -12.36
N THR A 342 -20.68 -14.92 -12.91
CA THR A 342 -20.25 -14.63 -14.30
C THR A 342 -18.73 -14.74 -14.50
N ASN A 343 -17.92 -14.39 -13.49
CA ASN A 343 -16.46 -14.58 -13.55
C ASN A 343 -16.07 -16.07 -13.49
N ALA A 344 -16.78 -16.89 -12.72
CA ALA A 344 -16.58 -18.35 -12.73
C ALA A 344 -16.96 -18.95 -14.08
N ASP A 345 -18.09 -18.54 -14.67
CA ASP A 345 -18.52 -18.96 -16.01
C ASP A 345 -17.51 -18.56 -17.09
N LEU A 346 -17.03 -17.31 -17.08
CA LEU A 346 -15.99 -16.84 -18.01
C LEU A 346 -14.66 -17.59 -17.80
N GLY A 347 -14.30 -17.89 -16.55
CA GLY A 347 -13.15 -18.75 -16.23
C GLY A 347 -13.28 -20.15 -16.84
N SER A 348 -14.46 -20.78 -16.71
CA SER A 348 -14.73 -22.10 -17.32
C SER A 348 -14.73 -22.08 -18.85
N LYS A 349 -15.19 -20.97 -19.46
CA LYS A 349 -15.13 -20.75 -20.91
C LYS A 349 -13.68 -20.57 -21.38
N ASN A 350 -12.86 -19.80 -20.65
CA ASN A 350 -11.45 -19.61 -20.98
C ASN A 350 -10.65 -20.91 -20.84
N THR A 351 -10.84 -21.70 -19.79
CA THR A 351 -10.16 -23.01 -19.67
C THR A 351 -10.59 -23.97 -20.77
N LYS A 352 -11.87 -23.94 -21.19
CA LYS A 352 -12.34 -24.71 -22.36
C LYS A 352 -11.69 -24.22 -23.67
N LEU A 353 -11.64 -22.91 -23.92
CA LEU A 353 -10.96 -22.35 -25.09
C LEU A 353 -9.45 -22.62 -25.10
N GLU A 354 -8.79 -22.67 -23.93
CA GLU A 354 -7.39 -23.09 -23.82
C GLU A 354 -7.19 -24.57 -24.16
N LEU A 355 -8.13 -25.44 -23.76
CA LEU A 355 -8.11 -26.86 -24.11
C LEU A 355 -8.36 -27.04 -25.62
N ASP A 356 -9.37 -26.38 -26.18
CA ASP A 356 -9.67 -26.39 -27.61
C ASP A 356 -8.47 -25.86 -28.42
N ALA A 357 -7.82 -24.77 -27.98
CA ALA A 357 -6.62 -24.22 -28.61
C ALA A 357 -5.34 -25.06 -28.40
N LYS A 358 -5.29 -25.94 -27.39
CA LYS A 358 -4.24 -26.96 -27.25
C LYS A 358 -4.52 -28.13 -28.19
N GLN A 359 -5.78 -28.56 -28.29
CA GLN A 359 -6.19 -29.65 -29.19
C GLN A 359 -5.98 -29.28 -30.66
N LEU A 360 -6.40 -28.08 -31.10
CA LEU A 360 -6.12 -27.57 -32.45
C LEU A 360 -4.60 -27.46 -32.74
N ARG A 361 -3.75 -27.20 -31.73
CA ARG A 361 -2.29 -27.22 -31.89
C ARG A 361 -1.71 -28.64 -31.99
N MET A 362 -2.37 -29.65 -31.43
CA MET A 362 -2.01 -31.06 -31.59
C MET A 362 -2.49 -31.60 -32.94
N GLU A 363 -3.71 -31.26 -33.36
CA GLU A 363 -4.27 -31.60 -34.68
C GLU A 363 -3.50 -30.89 -35.82
N GLY A 364 -3.08 -29.63 -35.61
CA GLY A 364 -2.25 -28.86 -36.52
C GLY A 364 -0.82 -29.41 -36.73
N ARG A 365 -0.36 -30.36 -35.90
CA ARG A 365 0.89 -31.11 -36.15
C ARG A 365 0.71 -32.26 -37.14
N GLY A 366 -0.52 -32.61 -37.52
CA GLY A 366 -0.83 -33.70 -38.45
C GLY A 366 -0.86 -33.33 -39.93
N ASN A 367 -1.07 -32.04 -40.27
CA ASN A 367 -1.28 -31.61 -41.66
C ASN A 367 -0.16 -30.71 -42.19
N THR A 368 0.69 -31.26 -43.05
CA THR A 368 1.65 -30.51 -43.86
C THR A 368 0.98 -29.78 -45.02
N CYS A 369 1.29 -28.48 -45.15
CA CYS A 369 1.06 -27.60 -46.31
C CYS A 369 -0.38 -27.14 -46.62
N ARG A 370 -0.67 -25.83 -46.41
CA ARG A 370 -0.96 -24.86 -47.50
C ARG A 370 -1.28 -23.42 -47.04
N SER A 371 -0.78 -22.46 -47.83
CA SER A 371 -1.33 -21.10 -48.06
C SER A 371 -1.03 -19.95 -47.09
N SER A 372 -0.76 -18.77 -47.69
CA SER A 372 -0.59 -17.45 -47.07
C SER A 372 -1.80 -16.95 -46.26
N GLY A 373 -2.99 -17.56 -46.44
CA GLY A 373 -4.21 -17.19 -45.71
C GLY A 373 -4.16 -17.46 -44.20
N ASP A 374 -3.37 -18.43 -43.74
CA ASP A 374 -3.35 -18.79 -42.31
C ASP A 374 -2.51 -17.84 -41.45
N SER A 375 -1.50 -17.16 -42.03
CA SER A 375 -0.77 -16.09 -41.35
C SER A 375 -1.69 -14.91 -40.95
N LEU A 376 -2.69 -14.60 -41.78
CA LEU A 376 -3.71 -13.59 -41.48
C LEU A 376 -4.71 -14.02 -40.40
N LYS A 377 -5.01 -15.33 -40.29
CA LYS A 377 -5.84 -15.87 -39.20
C LYS A 377 -5.07 -15.92 -37.88
N ILE A 378 -3.80 -16.34 -37.92
CA ILE A 378 -2.91 -16.36 -36.76
C ILE A 378 -2.78 -14.95 -36.18
N LYS A 379 -2.49 -13.92 -36.99
CA LYS A 379 -2.45 -12.53 -36.51
C LYS A 379 -3.75 -12.08 -35.85
N LYS A 380 -4.92 -12.35 -36.45
CA LYS A 380 -6.22 -12.00 -35.84
C LYS A 380 -6.46 -12.68 -34.50
N LEU A 381 -5.97 -13.92 -34.33
CA LEU A 381 -6.03 -14.63 -33.05
C LEU A 381 -5.01 -14.06 -32.04
N GLU A 382 -3.80 -13.71 -32.48
CA GLU A 382 -2.79 -13.03 -31.64
C GLU A 382 -3.29 -11.67 -31.15
N ASP A 383 -3.89 -10.86 -32.03
CA ASP A 383 -4.51 -9.57 -31.67
C ASP A 383 -5.65 -9.76 -30.66
N SER A 384 -6.53 -10.74 -30.89
CA SER A 384 -7.62 -11.07 -29.95
C SER A 384 -7.12 -11.58 -28.59
N ILE A 385 -6.03 -12.35 -28.58
CA ILE A 385 -5.37 -12.83 -27.35
C ILE A 385 -4.72 -11.66 -26.61
N ALA A 386 -4.08 -10.73 -27.32
CA ALA A 386 -3.50 -9.53 -26.72
C ALA A 386 -4.57 -8.60 -26.11
N GLU A 387 -5.69 -8.42 -26.81
CA GLU A 387 -6.83 -7.63 -26.34
C GLU A 387 -7.49 -8.27 -25.11
N SER A 388 -7.71 -9.59 -25.14
CA SER A 388 -8.22 -10.34 -23.98
C SER A 388 -7.26 -10.33 -22.78
N SER A 389 -5.95 -10.39 -23.03
CA SER A 389 -4.91 -10.29 -21.99
C SER A 389 -4.87 -8.90 -21.34
N LYS A 390 -5.06 -7.84 -22.12
CA LYS A 390 -5.19 -6.47 -21.64
C LYS A 390 -6.44 -6.30 -20.78
N LEU A 391 -7.57 -6.85 -21.24
CA LEU A 391 -8.84 -6.84 -20.48
C LEU A 391 -8.70 -7.57 -19.13
N ALA A 392 -8.04 -8.74 -19.11
CA ALA A 392 -7.75 -9.48 -17.88
C ALA A 392 -6.85 -8.70 -16.90
N LEU A 393 -5.87 -7.95 -17.41
CA LEU A 393 -5.03 -7.08 -16.59
C LEU A 393 -5.83 -5.94 -15.94
N ASP A 394 -6.75 -5.33 -16.68
CA ASP A 394 -7.59 -4.24 -16.17
C ASP A 394 -8.67 -4.75 -15.18
N TYR A 395 -9.24 -5.94 -15.39
CA TYR A 395 -10.05 -6.62 -14.36
C TYR A 395 -9.24 -6.92 -13.09
N LYS A 396 -7.97 -7.35 -13.20
CA LYS A 396 -7.10 -7.59 -12.04
C LYS A 396 -6.85 -6.30 -11.24
N LYS A 397 -6.64 -5.16 -11.92
CA LYS A 397 -6.55 -3.84 -11.26
C LYS A 397 -7.85 -3.46 -10.57
N ARG A 398 -9.00 -3.66 -11.22
CA ARG A 398 -10.32 -3.34 -10.64
C ARG A 398 -10.62 -4.20 -9.40
N LEU A 399 -10.28 -5.48 -9.43
CA LEU A 399 -10.38 -6.38 -8.27
C LEU A 399 -9.50 -5.92 -7.10
N HIS A 400 -8.28 -5.44 -7.37
CA HIS A 400 -7.41 -4.89 -6.33
C HIS A 400 -8.02 -3.63 -5.69
N PHE A 401 -8.56 -2.71 -6.49
CA PHE A 401 -9.26 -1.52 -5.98
C PHE A 401 -10.47 -1.89 -5.11
N LEU A 402 -11.32 -2.81 -5.58
CA LEU A 402 -12.48 -3.28 -4.82
C LEU A 402 -12.09 -4.01 -3.51
N PHE A 403 -10.92 -4.65 -3.48
CA PHE A 403 -10.40 -5.27 -2.26
C PHE A 403 -10.00 -4.22 -1.20
N ILE A 404 -9.31 -3.14 -1.62
CA ILE A 404 -8.94 -2.03 -0.73
C ILE A 404 -10.22 -1.34 -0.21
N GLU A 405 -11.16 -1.02 -1.11
CA GLU A 405 -12.45 -0.40 -0.78
C GLU A 405 -13.27 -1.26 0.18
N LYS A 406 -13.24 -2.59 0.03
CA LYS A 406 -13.87 -3.53 0.98
C LYS A 406 -13.21 -3.46 2.37
N GLU A 407 -11.88 -3.43 2.43
CA GLU A 407 -11.14 -3.39 3.70
C GLU A 407 -11.40 -2.07 4.47
N GLU A 408 -11.48 -0.95 3.75
CA GLU A 408 -11.86 0.35 4.32
C GLU A 408 -13.31 0.35 4.83
N ASN A 409 -14.24 -0.20 4.05
CA ASN A 409 -15.64 -0.33 4.46
C ASN A 409 -15.81 -1.25 5.69
N GLU A 410 -15.04 -2.34 5.80
CA GLU A 410 -15.03 -3.20 7.00
C GLU A 410 -14.53 -2.45 8.24
N LYS A 411 -13.49 -1.60 8.10
CA LYS A 411 -13.00 -0.73 9.20
C LYS A 411 -14.03 0.32 9.62
N ILE A 412 -14.76 0.91 8.67
CA ILE A 412 -15.86 1.85 8.95
C ILE A 412 -17.00 1.14 9.67
N LEU A 413 -17.38 -0.06 9.20
CA LEU A 413 -18.49 -0.83 9.74
C LEU A 413 -18.21 -1.31 11.18
N GLU A 414 -16.98 -1.67 11.52
CA GLU A 414 -16.62 -2.00 12.90
C GLU A 414 -16.54 -0.77 13.83
N ARG A 415 -16.18 0.41 13.29
CA ARG A 415 -16.30 1.69 14.02
C ARG A 415 -17.76 2.01 14.37
N ILE A 416 -18.67 1.85 13.42
CA ILE A 416 -20.12 2.05 13.63
C ILE A 416 -20.69 1.05 14.64
N LYS A 417 -20.31 -0.24 14.53
CA LYS A 417 -20.70 -1.26 15.52
C LYS A 417 -20.23 -0.91 16.93
N ARG A 418 -19.01 -0.38 17.09
CA ARG A 418 -18.49 0.09 18.38
C ARG A 418 -19.35 1.23 18.94
N GLN A 419 -19.61 2.28 18.15
CA GLN A 419 -20.46 3.40 18.57
C GLN A 419 -21.90 2.95 18.91
N SER A 420 -22.45 1.97 18.18
CA SER A 420 -23.76 1.37 18.46
C SER A 420 -23.81 0.50 19.72
N ARG A 421 -22.67 -0.03 20.18
CA ARG A 421 -22.54 -0.68 21.50
C ARG A 421 -22.51 0.38 22.60
N GLU A 422 -21.62 1.36 22.47
CA GLU A 422 -21.47 2.49 23.41
C GLU A 422 -22.78 3.25 23.64
N ALA A 423 -23.53 3.56 22.57
CA ALA A 423 -24.84 4.22 22.67
C ALA A 423 -25.91 3.35 23.36
N ARG A 424 -25.88 2.02 23.17
CA ARG A 424 -26.81 1.11 23.88
C ARG A 424 -26.49 1.00 25.36
N ASP A 425 -25.20 0.97 25.70
CA ASP A 425 -24.76 0.94 27.10
C ASP A 425 -25.15 2.25 27.81
N GLU A 426 -25.07 3.40 27.13
CA GLU A 426 -25.52 4.68 27.68
C GLU A 426 -27.04 4.76 27.84
N VAL A 427 -27.83 4.31 26.86
CA VAL A 427 -29.30 4.17 27.00
C VAL A 427 -29.67 3.25 28.17
N SER A 428 -28.91 2.17 28.39
CA SER A 428 -29.09 1.25 29.53
C SER A 428 -28.80 1.93 30.88
N LYS A 429 -27.81 2.83 30.96
CA LYS A 429 -27.58 3.64 32.17
C LYS A 429 -28.71 4.65 32.37
N LEU A 430 -29.09 5.38 31.33
CA LEU A 430 -30.16 6.39 31.40
C LEU A 430 -31.50 5.78 31.83
N THR A 431 -31.87 4.60 31.32
CA THR A 431 -33.10 3.90 31.77
C THR A 431 -33.05 3.47 33.24
N LYS A 432 -31.88 3.12 33.79
CA LYS A 432 -31.71 2.84 35.22
C LYS A 432 -31.86 4.11 36.07
N VAL A 433 -31.25 5.22 35.63
CA VAL A 433 -31.40 6.52 36.31
C VAL A 433 -32.85 7.01 36.24
N ASN A 434 -33.52 6.89 35.09
CA ASN A 434 -34.91 7.32 34.94
C ASN A 434 -35.87 6.52 35.83
N SER A 435 -35.69 5.20 35.94
CA SER A 435 -36.50 4.36 36.85
C SER A 435 -36.24 4.65 38.34
N GLN A 436 -35.02 5.07 38.70
CA GLN A 436 -34.74 5.61 40.05
C GLN A 436 -35.46 6.94 40.29
N ILE A 437 -35.42 7.86 39.32
CA ILE A 437 -36.14 9.16 39.39
C ILE A 437 -37.65 8.95 39.48
N GLU A 438 -38.22 8.00 38.72
CA GLU A 438 -39.64 7.64 38.81
C GLU A 438 -40.02 7.05 40.17
N ALA A 439 -39.18 6.22 40.77
CA ALA A 439 -39.41 5.67 42.10
C ALA A 439 -39.38 6.78 43.17
N GLU A 440 -38.42 7.68 43.08
CA GLU A 440 -38.28 8.80 44.02
C GLU A 440 -39.41 9.83 43.86
N ASN A 441 -39.83 10.12 42.62
CA ASN A 441 -41.02 10.93 42.35
C ASN A 441 -42.29 10.28 42.92
N LYS A 442 -42.44 8.95 42.85
CA LYS A 442 -43.57 8.25 43.50
C LYS A 442 -43.51 8.39 45.03
N ARG A 443 -42.31 8.29 45.63
CA ARG A 443 -42.08 8.49 47.08
C ARG A 443 -42.46 9.91 47.53
N LEU A 444 -41.95 10.92 46.84
CA LEU A 444 -42.23 12.34 47.12
C LEU A 444 -43.71 12.70 46.93
N ASN A 445 -44.37 12.19 45.88
CA ASN A 445 -45.81 12.36 45.66
C ASN A 445 -46.68 11.62 46.70
N GLY A 446 -46.15 10.58 47.37
CA GLY A 446 -46.79 9.96 48.52
C GLY A 446 -46.73 10.87 49.75
N ILE A 447 -45.54 11.42 50.04
CA ILE A 447 -45.31 12.35 51.17
C ILE A 447 -46.13 13.64 51.00
N LEU A 448 -46.16 14.23 49.80
CA LEU A 448 -46.97 15.42 49.53
C LEU A 448 -48.45 15.19 49.80
N ARG A 449 -48.99 14.02 49.43
CA ARG A 449 -50.38 13.65 49.72
C ARG A 449 -50.64 13.43 51.22
N ALA A 450 -49.70 12.82 51.95
CA ALA A 450 -49.80 12.69 53.40
C ALA A 450 -49.87 14.07 54.10
N ILE A 451 -49.01 15.01 53.69
CA ILE A 451 -48.99 16.39 54.21
C ILE A 451 -50.28 17.14 53.84
N GLN A 452 -50.75 17.03 52.58
CA GLN A 452 -52.01 17.66 52.13
C GLN A 452 -53.25 17.15 52.87
N ASN A 453 -53.25 15.88 53.29
CA ASN A 453 -54.35 15.26 54.02
C ASN A 453 -54.38 15.60 55.52
N GLY A 454 -53.44 16.42 56.03
CA GLY A 454 -53.47 16.96 57.38
C GLY A 454 -52.93 16.03 58.48
N ASP A 455 -52.33 14.90 58.14
CA ASP A 455 -51.66 13.97 59.09
C ASP A 455 -50.28 14.54 59.55
N SER A 456 -50.28 15.80 60.00
CA SER A 456 -49.09 16.57 60.41
C SER A 456 -48.64 16.26 61.85
N GLU A 457 -48.06 15.07 62.05
CA GLU A 457 -47.05 14.77 63.10
C GLU A 457 -46.53 13.30 63.04
N GLY A 458 -47.03 12.48 62.13
CA GLY A 458 -46.62 11.08 61.98
C GLY A 458 -45.32 10.86 61.19
N ASP A 459 -44.54 9.86 61.62
CA ASP A 459 -43.42 9.27 60.87
C ASP A 459 -43.81 9.02 59.40
N PRO A 460 -43.00 9.42 58.39
CA PRO A 460 -43.32 9.18 56.98
C PRO A 460 -43.52 7.69 56.64
N ASP A 461 -42.89 6.77 57.36
CA ASP A 461 -43.10 5.33 57.17
C ASP A 461 -44.49 4.91 57.70
N LEU A 462 -44.93 5.51 58.82
CA LEU A 462 -46.29 5.33 59.35
C LEU A 462 -47.34 5.91 58.39
N ALA A 463 -47.08 7.04 57.74
CA ALA A 463 -47.99 7.61 56.74
C ALA A 463 -48.15 6.70 55.51
N VAL A 464 -47.05 6.08 55.03
CA VAL A 464 -47.09 5.08 53.94
C VAL A 464 -47.86 3.82 54.38
N GLN A 465 -47.66 3.37 55.63
CA GLN A 465 -48.41 2.25 56.18
C GLN A 465 -49.91 2.57 56.33
N LEU A 466 -50.27 3.75 56.83
CA LEU A 466 -51.66 4.23 56.93
C LEU A 466 -52.34 4.28 55.56
N GLU A 467 -51.67 4.81 54.52
CA GLU A 467 -52.24 4.84 53.17
C GLU A 467 -52.40 3.43 52.58
N ARG A 468 -51.48 2.50 52.90
CA ARG A 468 -51.61 1.08 52.55
C ARG A 468 -52.82 0.42 53.23
N TYR A 469 -53.07 0.71 54.52
CA TYR A 469 -54.24 0.23 55.24
C TYR A 469 -55.55 0.88 54.73
N ARG A 470 -55.55 2.19 54.47
CA ARG A 470 -56.68 2.90 53.82
C ARG A 470 -57.01 2.27 52.46
N GLY A 471 -55.99 1.95 51.64
CA GLY A 471 -56.15 1.26 50.36
C GLY A 471 -56.74 -0.16 50.46
N LEU A 472 -56.47 -0.91 51.53
CA LEU A 472 -57.13 -2.21 51.76
C LEU A 472 -58.64 -2.07 52.01
N LEU A 473 -59.07 -0.97 52.62
CA LEU A 473 -60.48 -0.68 52.90
C LEU A 473 -61.22 -0.03 51.72
N ARG A 474 -60.52 0.63 50.78
CA ARG A 474 -61.11 1.20 49.57
C ARG A 474 -61.59 0.12 48.59
N CYS A 475 -62.64 0.47 47.84
CA CYS A 475 -63.25 -0.38 46.82
C CYS A 475 -62.35 -0.46 45.58
N SER A 476 -61.90 -1.67 45.24
CA SER A 476 -60.98 -1.96 44.12
C SER A 476 -61.51 -1.61 42.72
N LEU A 477 -62.78 -1.22 42.58
CA LEU A 477 -63.36 -0.76 41.32
C LEU A 477 -63.27 0.74 41.08
N CYS A 478 -63.15 1.55 42.14
CA CYS A 478 -63.21 3.01 42.04
C CYS A 478 -62.14 3.72 42.85
N ASP A 479 -61.40 3.01 43.70
CA ASP A 479 -60.32 3.46 44.59
C ASP A 479 -60.59 4.79 45.34
N THR A 480 -61.87 5.04 45.63
CA THR A 480 -62.36 6.32 46.18
C THR A 480 -63.25 6.07 47.39
N ARG A 481 -64.31 5.26 47.24
CA ARG A 481 -65.21 4.86 48.33
C ARG A 481 -64.70 3.63 49.08
N PHE A 482 -65.03 3.55 50.37
CA PHE A 482 -64.79 2.36 51.18
C PHE A 482 -65.67 1.17 50.77
N LYS A 483 -65.25 -0.04 51.16
CA LYS A 483 -66.03 -1.27 50.99
C LYS A 483 -67.14 -1.31 52.04
N ASP A 484 -68.39 -1.38 51.57
CA ASP A 484 -69.61 -1.42 52.39
C ASP A 484 -70.57 -2.54 51.96
N THR A 485 -70.20 -3.31 50.92
CA THR A 485 -71.08 -4.27 50.24
C THR A 485 -70.32 -5.52 49.85
N ALA A 486 -70.80 -6.69 50.28
CA ALA A 486 -70.25 -7.99 49.96
C ALA A 486 -71.17 -8.80 49.03
N ILE A 487 -70.56 -9.54 48.11
CA ILE A 487 -71.25 -10.57 47.29
C ILE A 487 -71.11 -11.91 48.02
N ILE A 488 -72.18 -12.42 48.64
CA ILE A 488 -72.15 -13.59 49.53
C ILE A 488 -71.52 -14.81 48.85
N LYS A 489 -71.82 -15.04 47.56
CA LYS A 489 -71.35 -16.23 46.81
C LYS A 489 -69.84 -16.38 46.72
N CYS A 490 -69.09 -15.27 46.73
CA CYS A 490 -67.64 -15.29 46.55
C CYS A 490 -66.88 -14.43 47.58
N MET A 491 -67.59 -13.87 48.57
CA MET A 491 -67.08 -13.03 49.66
C MET A 491 -66.18 -11.86 49.23
N HIS A 492 -66.31 -11.39 47.99
CA HIS A 492 -65.61 -10.19 47.52
C HIS A 492 -66.41 -8.93 47.89
N CYS A 493 -65.68 -7.94 48.44
CA CYS A 493 -66.25 -6.71 48.98
C CYS A 493 -65.89 -5.49 48.12
N PHE A 494 -66.89 -4.65 47.86
CA PHE A 494 -66.84 -3.44 47.05
C PHE A 494 -67.71 -2.35 47.71
N CYS A 495 -67.84 -1.18 47.08
CA CYS A 495 -68.84 -0.17 47.47
C CYS A 495 -70.19 -0.40 46.78
N GLU A 496 -71.27 -0.03 47.44
CA GLU A 496 -72.66 -0.24 47.03
C GLU A 496 -72.91 0.31 45.63
N GLU A 497 -72.44 1.52 45.36
CA GLU A 497 -72.59 2.22 44.08
C GLU A 497 -72.04 1.40 42.92
N CYS A 498 -70.87 0.78 43.10
CA CYS A 498 -70.22 -0.03 42.06
C CYS A 498 -70.94 -1.36 41.83
N VAL A 499 -71.40 -2.04 42.89
CA VAL A 499 -72.18 -3.29 42.77
C VAL A 499 -73.53 -3.02 42.12
N ASN A 500 -74.24 -1.99 42.59
CA ASN A 500 -75.53 -1.57 42.03
C ASN A 500 -75.42 -1.10 40.57
N SER A 501 -74.31 -0.45 40.19
CA SER A 501 -74.06 -0.08 38.79
C SER A 501 -73.99 -1.32 37.88
N ARG A 502 -73.24 -2.36 38.28
CA ARG A 502 -73.19 -3.63 37.53
C ARG A 502 -74.53 -4.35 37.46
N ILE A 503 -75.31 -4.35 38.56
CA ILE A 503 -76.67 -4.90 38.56
C ILE A 503 -77.57 -4.17 37.54
N ARG A 504 -77.54 -2.83 37.50
CA ARG A 504 -78.29 -2.01 36.53
C ARG A 504 -77.88 -2.30 35.09
N MET A 505 -76.57 -2.40 34.82
CA MET A 505 -76.02 -2.75 33.51
C MET A 505 -76.20 -4.23 33.13
N ARG A 506 -76.84 -5.05 33.98
CA ARG A 506 -77.05 -6.50 33.83
C ARG A 506 -75.76 -7.35 33.77
N ASP A 507 -74.58 -6.77 34.02
CA ASP A 507 -73.31 -7.51 34.12
C ASP A 507 -73.11 -8.06 35.54
N ARG A 508 -73.90 -9.09 35.89
CA ARG A 508 -73.97 -9.63 37.26
C ARG A 508 -72.88 -10.68 37.54
N ARG A 509 -71.63 -10.32 37.25
CA ARG A 509 -70.43 -11.13 37.52
C ARG A 509 -69.48 -10.37 38.45
N CYS A 510 -68.88 -11.08 39.41
CA CYS A 510 -67.98 -10.49 40.38
C CYS A 510 -66.75 -9.89 39.66
N PRO A 511 -66.39 -8.62 39.90
CA PRO A 511 -65.21 -8.00 39.27
C PRO A 511 -63.88 -8.72 39.54
N SER A 512 -63.75 -9.38 40.70
CA SER A 512 -62.49 -10.00 41.14
C SER A 512 -62.34 -11.46 40.72
N CYS A 513 -63.43 -12.21 40.57
CA CYS A 513 -63.39 -13.65 40.26
C CYS A 513 -64.35 -14.10 39.15
N ASN A 514 -65.07 -13.17 38.53
CA ASN A 514 -66.07 -13.39 37.47
C ASN A 514 -67.28 -14.27 37.85
N GLU A 515 -67.41 -14.70 39.12
CA GLU A 515 -68.51 -15.52 39.62
C GLU A 515 -69.87 -14.83 39.49
N SER A 516 -70.89 -15.60 39.12
CA SER A 516 -72.24 -15.13 38.81
C SER A 516 -73.11 -14.90 40.07
N PHE A 517 -73.68 -13.71 40.20
CA PHE A 517 -74.48 -13.34 41.37
C PHE A 517 -75.84 -12.75 40.99
N ALA A 518 -76.82 -12.93 41.88
CA ALA A 518 -78.14 -12.32 41.81
C ALA A 518 -78.21 -11.11 42.75
N PRO A 519 -79.16 -10.18 42.57
CA PRO A 519 -79.36 -9.07 43.51
C PRO A 519 -79.59 -9.52 44.96
N CYS A 520 -80.16 -10.72 45.16
CA CYS A 520 -80.38 -11.33 46.48
C CYS A 520 -79.08 -11.81 47.16
N ASP A 521 -78.00 -12.00 46.39
CA ASP A 521 -76.68 -12.44 46.89
C ASP A 521 -75.82 -11.26 47.39
N VAL A 522 -76.35 -10.03 47.36
CA VAL A 522 -75.66 -8.81 47.76
C VAL A 522 -76.12 -8.37 49.14
N ARG A 523 -75.18 -8.10 50.04
CA ARG A 523 -75.45 -7.61 51.40
C ARG A 523 -74.57 -6.44 51.76
N LYS A 524 -75.12 -5.49 52.52
CA LYS A 524 -74.32 -4.47 53.18
C LYS A 524 -73.50 -5.10 54.31
N ILE A 525 -72.29 -4.60 54.46
CA ILE A 525 -71.36 -4.90 55.54
C ILE A 525 -70.87 -3.56 56.13
N PHE A 526 -70.47 -3.58 57.39
CA PHE A 526 -69.87 -2.44 58.07
C PHE A 526 -68.49 -2.92 58.53
N LEU A 527 -67.44 -2.18 58.14
CA LEU A 527 -66.02 -2.49 58.36
C LEU A 527 -65.39 -1.52 59.36
#